data_AF-A0A4Q1TKX0-F1
#
_entry.id   AF-A0A4Q1TKX0-F1
#
_cell.length_a   1.000
_cell.length_b   1.000
_cell.length_c   1.000
_cell.angle_alpha   90.00
_cell.angle_beta   90.00
_cell.angle_gamma   90.00
#
_symmetry.space_group_name_H-M   'P 1'
#
loop_
_entity.id
_entity.type
_entity.pdbx_description
1 polymer ?
#
loop_
_entity_poly.entity_id
_entity_poly.type
_entity_poly.pdbx_seq_one_letter_code
_entity_poly.pdbx_strand_id
1 'polypeptide(L)'
;MKTIDKNRQALSLQSMRFNRFLGIRYITAVCFFANLWWSVIAGNLWSKWLPVGLMMLAIPVIYEQIKLFGTPTHYLPYTTLYFWCQTGVNIGLSILIVTPLFNQLYPFVRDTNNNRGIVLLILIIGIGLGGWSLHRLHLIKRDKDRFYGRLMAYQETLHK
;
A
#
# COMPACT_ATOMS: atom_id res chain seq x y z
N MET A 1 4.22 19.80 -36.44
CA MET A 1 5.11 18.68 -36.03
C MET A 1 5.72 18.90 -34.64
N LYS A 2 6.49 19.97 -34.38
CA LYS A 2 7.22 20.19 -33.10
C LYS A 2 6.37 20.23 -31.81
N THR A 3 5.08 20.59 -31.88
CA THR A 3 4.17 20.63 -30.72
C THR A 3 3.67 19.24 -30.30
N ILE A 4 3.50 18.32 -31.24
CA ILE A 4 3.06 16.94 -30.96
C ILE A 4 4.16 16.17 -30.25
N ASP A 5 5.42 16.35 -30.65
CA ASP A 5 6.57 15.71 -29.99
C ASP A 5 6.79 16.23 -28.57
N LYS A 6 6.65 17.54 -28.34
CA LYS A 6 6.70 18.12 -26.99
C LYS A 6 5.57 17.61 -26.08
N ASN A 7 4.35 17.49 -26.61
CA ASN A 7 3.23 16.91 -25.85
C ASN A 7 3.45 15.42 -25.57
N ARG A 8 3.97 14.64 -26.52
CA ARG A 8 4.34 13.23 -26.29
C ARG A 8 5.43 13.08 -25.24
N GLN A 9 6.42 13.97 -25.22
CA GLN A 9 7.48 13.99 -24.21
C GLN A 9 6.93 14.39 -22.82
N ALA A 10 6.04 15.38 -22.73
CA ALA A 10 5.40 15.75 -21.48
C ALA A 10 4.54 14.60 -20.92
N LEU A 11 3.79 13.91 -21.78
CA LEU A 11 2.99 12.74 -21.43
C LEU A 11 3.85 11.55 -21.00
N SER A 12 4.98 11.29 -21.68
CA SER A 12 5.90 10.21 -21.28
C SER A 12 6.56 10.49 -19.93
N LEU A 13 6.93 11.75 -19.66
CA LEU A 13 7.47 12.18 -18.37
C LEU A 13 6.44 12.04 -17.24
N GLN A 14 5.18 12.42 -17.51
CA GLN A 14 4.07 12.29 -16.57
C GLN A 14 3.76 10.82 -16.28
N SER A 15 3.75 9.97 -17.32
CA SER A 15 3.57 8.53 -17.20
C SER A 15 4.70 7.87 -16.39
N MET A 16 5.96 8.25 -16.63
CA MET A 16 7.10 7.78 -15.82
C MET A 16 7.00 8.19 -14.35
N ARG A 17 6.57 9.42 -14.05
CA ARG A 17 6.31 9.88 -12.67
C ARG A 17 5.18 9.09 -12.02
N PHE A 18 4.12 8.76 -12.75
CA PHE A 18 3.02 7.94 -12.25
C PHE A 18 3.45 6.48 -11.99
N ASN A 19 4.31 5.94 -12.85
CA ASN A 19 4.86 4.59 -12.70
C ASN A 19 5.66 4.41 -11.38
N ARG A 20 6.17 5.52 -10.81
CA ARG A 20 6.83 5.52 -9.50
C ARG A 20 5.90 5.10 -8.36
N PHE A 21 4.59 5.33 -8.49
CA PHE A 21 3.56 5.02 -7.50
C PHE A 21 2.75 3.75 -7.81
N LEU A 22 3.01 3.10 -8.96
CA LEU A 22 2.30 1.89 -9.38
C LEU A 22 2.34 0.81 -8.28
N GLY A 23 3.52 0.57 -7.70
CA GLY A 23 3.68 -0.42 -6.64
C GLY A 23 2.89 -0.10 -5.38
N ILE A 24 2.81 1.17 -4.99
CA ILE A 24 2.00 1.59 -3.83
C ILE A 24 0.52 1.30 -4.09
N ARG A 25 0.02 1.64 -5.28
CA ARG A 25 -1.36 1.36 -5.67
C ARG A 25 -1.68 -0.14 -5.66
N TYR A 26 -0.80 -0.97 -6.22
CA TYR A 26 -1.00 -2.42 -6.20
C TYR A 26 -1.01 -2.98 -4.78
N ILE A 27 -0.09 -2.56 -3.92
CA ILE A 27 -0.06 -3.05 -2.53
C ILE A 27 -1.31 -2.60 -1.78
N THR A 28 -1.76 -1.35 -1.95
CA THR A 28 -3.03 -0.88 -1.38
C THR A 28 -4.20 -1.75 -1.85
N ALA A 29 -4.26 -2.10 -3.13
CA ALA A 29 -5.30 -2.99 -3.66
C ALA A 29 -5.21 -4.41 -3.06
N VAL A 30 -4.01 -4.99 -2.98
CA VAL A 30 -3.82 -6.31 -2.34
C VAL A 30 -4.27 -6.28 -0.88
N CYS A 31 -3.90 -5.24 -0.11
CA CYS A 31 -4.35 -5.07 1.27
C CYS A 31 -5.87 -4.90 1.36
N PHE A 32 -6.48 -4.12 0.46
CA PHE A 32 -7.93 -3.96 0.40
C PHE A 32 -8.65 -5.30 0.17
N PHE A 33 -8.19 -6.08 -0.82
CA PHE A 33 -8.78 -7.39 -1.12
C PHE A 33 -8.53 -8.42 -0.02
N ALA A 34 -7.36 -8.42 0.61
CA ALA A 34 -7.08 -9.30 1.76
C ALA A 34 -8.01 -8.99 2.95
N ASN A 35 -8.21 -7.71 3.25
CA ASN A 35 -9.15 -7.27 4.29
C ASN A 35 -10.60 -7.61 3.91
N LEU A 36 -10.99 -7.42 2.64
CA LEU A 36 -12.31 -7.82 2.14
C LEU A 36 -12.55 -9.32 2.29
N TRP A 37 -11.57 -10.14 1.88
CA TRP A 37 -11.64 -11.61 2.00
C TRP A 37 -11.88 -12.04 3.45
N TRP A 38 -11.12 -11.46 4.40
CA TRP A 38 -11.34 -11.70 5.82
C TRP A 38 -12.75 -11.28 6.24
N SER A 39 -13.19 -10.07 5.89
CA SER A 39 -14.51 -9.57 6.27
C SER A 39 -15.65 -10.45 5.77
N VAL A 40 -15.53 -11.01 4.57
CA VAL A 40 -16.55 -11.90 4.00
C VAL A 40 -16.61 -13.22 4.76
N ILE A 41 -15.45 -13.82 5.06
CA ILE A 41 -15.38 -15.11 5.76
C ILE A 41 -15.75 -14.98 7.24
N ALA A 42 -15.43 -13.86 7.88
CA ALA A 42 -15.84 -13.60 9.26
C ALA A 42 -17.37 -13.49 9.43
N GLY A 43 -18.12 -13.28 8.34
CA GLY A 43 -19.58 -13.33 8.31
C GLY A 43 -20.23 -12.35 9.30
N ASN A 44 -20.89 -12.88 10.34
CA ASN A 44 -21.56 -12.09 11.38
C ASN A 44 -20.76 -11.90 12.67
N LEU A 45 -19.53 -12.41 12.74
CA LEU A 45 -18.72 -12.22 13.94
C LEU A 45 -18.21 -10.78 14.08
N TRP A 46 -17.97 -10.39 15.34
CA TRP A 46 -17.37 -9.10 15.67
C TRP A 46 -16.02 -8.87 14.98
N SER A 47 -15.26 -9.94 14.73
CA SER A 47 -13.97 -9.85 14.04
C SER A 47 -14.05 -9.24 12.64
N LYS A 48 -15.23 -9.14 12.01
CA LYS A 48 -15.40 -8.48 10.70
C LYS A 48 -15.17 -6.97 10.74
N TRP A 49 -15.42 -6.33 11.88
CA TRP A 49 -15.34 -4.87 11.99
C TRP A 49 -13.90 -4.35 11.87
N LEU A 50 -12.92 -5.16 12.25
CA LEU A 50 -11.50 -4.82 12.18
C LEU A 50 -11.00 -4.68 10.72
N PRO A 51 -11.16 -5.67 9.83
CA PRO A 51 -10.81 -5.51 8.42
C PRO A 51 -11.69 -4.47 7.70
N VAL A 52 -12.97 -4.32 8.08
CA VAL A 52 -13.84 -3.27 7.52
C VAL A 52 -13.29 -1.88 7.85
N GLY A 53 -12.85 -1.64 9.09
CA GLY A 53 -12.21 -0.37 9.47
C GLY A 53 -10.96 -0.07 8.65
N LEU A 54 -10.11 -1.08 8.41
CA LEU A 54 -8.95 -0.94 7.53
C LEU A 54 -9.35 -0.63 6.08
N MET A 55 -10.41 -1.24 5.56
CA MET A 55 -10.93 -0.92 4.22
C MET A 55 -11.44 0.52 4.12
N MET A 56 -12.14 1.01 5.15
CA MET A 56 -12.60 2.40 5.19
C MET A 56 -11.43 3.39 5.16
N LEU A 57 -10.33 3.07 5.84
CA LEU A 57 -9.09 3.86 5.79
C LEU A 57 -8.42 3.83 4.40
N ALA A 58 -8.70 2.83 3.56
CA ALA A 58 -8.14 2.76 2.20
C ALA A 58 -8.86 3.71 1.21
N ILE A 59 -10.11 4.12 1.49
CA ILE A 59 -10.87 5.05 0.63
C ILE A 59 -10.14 6.40 0.44
N PRO A 60 -9.72 7.13 1.49
CA PRO A 60 -8.99 8.38 1.32
C PRO A 60 -7.64 8.18 0.63
N VAL A 61 -7.00 7.03 0.80
CA VAL A 61 -5.74 6.67 0.11
C VAL A 61 -5.96 6.59 -1.39
N ILE A 62 -7.04 5.95 -1.84
CA ILE A 62 -7.37 5.87 -3.27
C ILE A 62 -7.61 7.25 -3.85
N TYR A 63 -8.34 8.12 -3.13
CA TYR A 63 -8.56 9.51 -3.55
C TYR A 63 -7.25 10.28 -3.67
N GLU A 64 -6.37 10.14 -2.68
CA GLU A 64 -5.05 10.77 -2.66
C GLU A 64 -4.18 10.31 -3.84
N GLN A 65 -4.20 9.01 -4.16
CA GLN A 65 -3.49 8.44 -5.30
C GLN A 65 -4.05 8.89 -6.66
N ILE A 66 -5.37 9.10 -6.78
CA ILE A 66 -5.99 9.65 -8.00
C ILE A 66 -5.61 11.12 -8.18
N LYS A 67 -5.65 11.91 -7.10
CA LYS A 67 -5.25 13.32 -7.11
C LYS A 67 -3.78 13.50 -7.53
N LEU A 68 -2.92 12.55 -7.19
CA LEU A 68 -1.53 12.50 -7.61
C LEU A 68 -1.34 12.48 -9.15
N PHE A 69 -2.32 11.97 -9.90
CA PHE A 69 -2.29 11.94 -11.36
C PHE A 69 -2.42 13.35 -11.97
N GLY A 70 -3.26 14.19 -11.34
CA GLY A 70 -3.54 15.56 -11.80
C GLY A 70 -2.55 16.60 -11.28
N THR A 71 -2.10 16.46 -10.02
CA THR A 71 -1.17 17.41 -9.39
C THR A 71 0.02 16.68 -8.79
N PRO A 72 1.25 16.89 -9.29
CA PRO A 72 2.45 16.27 -8.74
C PRO A 72 2.72 16.82 -7.34
N THR A 73 2.28 16.10 -6.33
CA THR A 73 2.50 16.42 -4.92
C THR A 73 3.48 15.39 -4.34
N HIS A 74 4.46 15.87 -3.58
CA HIS A 74 5.55 15.05 -3.04
C HIS A 74 5.19 14.40 -1.69
N TYR A 75 4.02 14.71 -1.14
CA TYR A 75 3.63 14.32 0.21
C TYR A 75 2.25 13.63 0.20
N LEU A 76 2.24 12.38 0.66
CA LEU A 76 1.06 11.50 0.73
C LEU A 76 0.77 11.13 2.20
N PRO A 77 0.27 12.09 3.03
CA PRO A 77 0.03 11.84 4.45
C PRO A 77 -0.95 10.70 4.70
N TYR A 78 -2.03 10.59 3.92
CA TYR A 78 -3.06 9.56 4.17
C TYR A 78 -2.55 8.16 3.84
N THR A 79 -1.82 8.04 2.73
CA THR A 79 -1.16 6.79 2.34
C THR A 79 -0.14 6.35 3.41
N THR A 80 0.64 7.29 3.96
CA THR A 80 1.60 7.00 5.04
C THR A 80 0.89 6.47 6.29
N LEU A 81 -0.18 7.15 6.70
CA LEU A 81 -0.97 6.78 7.87
C LEU A 81 -1.61 5.40 7.69
N TYR A 82 -2.18 5.12 6.52
CA TYR A 82 -2.78 3.83 6.21
C TYR A 82 -1.79 2.68 6.36
N PHE A 83 -0.59 2.79 5.78
CA PHE A 83 0.41 1.73 5.91
C PHE A 83 0.94 1.57 7.33
N TRP A 84 1.02 2.66 8.12
CA TRP A 84 1.31 2.59 9.54
C TRP A 84 0.22 1.83 10.32
N CYS A 85 -1.05 2.18 10.11
CA CYS A 85 -2.17 1.50 10.73
C CYS A 85 -2.25 0.03 10.32
N GLN A 86 -2.13 -0.28 9.04
CA GLN A 86 -2.15 -1.66 8.52
C GLN A 86 -1.01 -2.49 9.10
N THR A 87 0.20 -1.94 9.17
CA THR A 87 1.37 -2.63 9.74
C THR A 87 1.19 -2.82 11.24
N GLY A 88 0.74 -1.80 11.97
CA GLY A 88 0.48 -1.88 13.41
C GLY A 88 -0.58 -2.92 13.75
N VAL A 89 -1.66 -2.99 12.97
CA VAL A 89 -2.70 -4.03 13.12
C VAL A 89 -2.14 -5.41 12.84
N ASN A 90 -1.37 -5.61 11.77
CA ASN A 90 -0.74 -6.91 11.48
C ASN A 90 0.22 -7.36 12.59
N ILE A 91 0.99 -6.44 13.18
CA ILE A 91 1.86 -6.73 14.34
C ILE A 91 1.02 -7.14 15.56
N GLY A 92 -0.03 -6.36 15.87
CA GLY A 92 -0.95 -6.69 16.97
C GLY A 92 -1.58 -8.06 16.79
N LEU A 93 -2.11 -8.35 15.60
CA LEU A 93 -2.66 -9.68 15.26
C LEU A 93 -1.63 -10.79 15.42
N SER A 94 -0.38 -10.55 15.04
CA SER A 94 0.71 -11.54 15.19
C SER A 94 0.97 -11.88 16.66
N ILE A 95 0.90 -10.89 17.56
CA ILE A 95 1.01 -11.10 19.01
C ILE A 95 -0.21 -11.85 19.55
N LEU A 96 -1.40 -11.58 19.03
CA LEU A 96 -2.63 -12.24 19.49
C LEU A 96 -2.72 -13.73 19.08
N ILE A 97 -1.93 -14.21 18.11
CA ILE A 97 -1.90 -15.63 17.69
C ILE A 97 -1.51 -16.58 18.84
N VAL A 98 -0.68 -16.15 19.79
CA VAL A 98 -0.29 -16.97 20.95
C VAL A 98 -1.35 -16.97 22.05
N THR A 99 -2.36 -16.11 21.96
CA THR A 99 -3.42 -15.98 22.97
C THR A 99 -4.68 -16.77 22.59
N PRO A 100 -5.57 -17.11 23.54
CA PRO A 100 -6.83 -17.80 23.24
C PRO A 100 -7.81 -16.97 22.39
N LEU A 101 -7.54 -15.68 22.17
CA LEU A 101 -8.28 -14.80 21.26
C LEU A 101 -8.16 -15.23 19.79
N PHE A 102 -7.23 -16.13 19.45
CA PHE A 102 -7.11 -16.66 18.09
C PHE A 102 -8.43 -17.22 17.55
N ASN A 103 -9.15 -18.02 18.34
CA ASN A 103 -10.45 -18.60 17.91
C ASN A 103 -11.54 -17.55 17.72
N GLN A 104 -11.45 -16.40 18.40
CA GLN A 104 -12.43 -15.31 18.25
C GLN A 104 -12.13 -14.43 17.03
N LEU A 105 -10.85 -14.24 16.71
CA LEU A 105 -10.39 -13.45 15.56
C LEU A 105 -10.40 -14.24 14.25
N TYR A 106 -10.07 -15.52 14.33
CA TYR A 106 -9.97 -16.44 13.20
C TYR A 106 -10.90 -17.65 13.39
N PRO A 107 -12.22 -17.44 13.58
CA PRO A 107 -13.19 -18.53 13.80
C PRO A 107 -13.28 -19.48 12.61
N PHE A 108 -12.81 -19.05 11.44
CA PHE A 108 -12.75 -19.81 10.19
C PHE A 108 -11.48 -20.66 10.06
N VAL A 109 -10.50 -20.48 10.94
CA VAL A 109 -9.26 -21.26 10.96
C VAL A 109 -9.32 -22.21 12.15
N ARG A 110 -9.25 -23.52 11.88
CA ARG A 110 -9.18 -24.51 12.95
C ARG A 110 -7.95 -24.26 13.81
N ASP A 111 -8.14 -24.21 15.12
CA ASP A 111 -7.06 -24.03 16.08
C ASP A 111 -6.12 -25.24 16.09
N THR A 112 -5.01 -25.10 15.36
CA THR A 112 -3.96 -26.12 15.25
C THR A 112 -2.65 -25.37 15.05
N ASN A 113 -1.57 -25.84 15.67
CA ASN A 113 -0.26 -25.19 15.61
C ASN A 113 0.20 -24.92 14.16
N ASN A 114 -0.08 -25.84 13.23
CA ASN A 114 0.23 -25.67 11.82
C ASN A 114 -0.52 -24.48 11.20
N ASN A 115 -1.83 -24.37 11.47
CA ASN A 115 -2.66 -23.29 10.94
C ASN A 115 -2.30 -21.92 11.54
N ARG A 116 -1.96 -21.88 12.84
CA ARG A 116 -1.43 -20.66 13.47
C ARG A 116 -0.14 -20.19 12.79
N GLY A 117 0.75 -21.12 12.44
CA GLY A 117 1.96 -20.83 11.68
C GLY A 117 1.67 -20.26 10.29
N ILE A 118 0.69 -20.80 9.57
CA ILE A 118 0.26 -20.29 8.25
C ILE A 118 -0.28 -18.86 8.36
N VAL A 119 -1.15 -18.58 9.35
CA VAL A 119 -1.67 -17.23 9.57
C VAL A 119 -0.55 -16.25 9.91
N LEU A 120 0.40 -16.67 10.76
CA LEU A 120 1.56 -15.87 11.14
C LEU A 120 2.45 -15.55 9.92
N LEU A 121 2.68 -16.51 9.03
CA LEU A 121 3.41 -16.28 7.77
C LEU A 121 2.72 -15.23 6.89
N ILE A 122 1.40 -15.30 6.74
CA ILE A 122 0.62 -14.32 5.98
C ILE A 122 0.74 -12.93 6.60
N LEU A 123 0.66 -12.83 7.93
CA LEU A 123 0.83 -11.55 8.64
C LEU A 123 2.25 -10.98 8.47
N ILE A 124 3.29 -11.80 8.53
CA ILE A 124 4.68 -11.38 8.28
C ILE A 124 4.83 -10.83 6.86
N ILE A 125 4.25 -11.49 5.86
CA ILE A 125 4.25 -11.00 4.48
C ILE A 125 3.55 -9.63 4.41
N GLY A 126 2.41 -9.48 5.09
CA GLY A 126 1.69 -8.21 5.19
C GLY A 126 2.51 -7.09 5.84
N ILE A 127 3.26 -7.40 6.90
CA ILE A 127 4.19 -6.47 7.57
C ILE A 127 5.33 -6.08 6.62
N GLY A 128 5.92 -7.05 5.91
CA GLY A 128 6.98 -6.81 4.94
C GLY A 128 6.53 -5.88 3.81
N LEU A 129 5.34 -6.12 3.24
CA LEU A 129 4.76 -5.27 2.20
C LEU A 129 4.43 -3.86 2.71
N GLY A 130 3.92 -3.73 3.94
CA GLY A 130 3.66 -2.45 4.58
C GLY A 130 4.94 -1.65 4.84
N GLY A 131 5.96 -2.31 5.38
CA GLY A 131 7.29 -1.72 5.59
C GLY A 131 7.98 -1.29 4.30
N TRP A 132 7.93 -2.12 3.26
CA TRP A 132 8.48 -1.77 1.94
C TRP A 132 7.76 -0.56 1.33
N SER A 133 6.43 -0.48 1.47
CA SER A 133 5.63 0.65 1.02
C SER A 133 6.00 1.95 1.74
N LEU A 134 6.15 1.91 3.07
CA LEU A 134 6.59 3.05 3.89
C LEU A 134 8.00 3.50 3.51
N HIS A 135 8.93 2.56 3.33
CA HIS A 135 10.29 2.86 2.90
C HIS A 135 10.29 3.56 1.54
N ARG A 136 9.53 3.05 0.57
CA ARG A 136 9.39 3.67 -0.75
C ARG A 136 8.79 5.07 -0.65
N LEU A 137 7.75 5.26 0.17
CA LEU A 137 7.11 6.55 0.40
C LEU A 137 8.07 7.57 1.03
N HIS A 138 8.94 7.13 1.95
CA HIS A 138 10.00 7.94 2.54
C HIS A 138 11.08 8.34 1.52
N LEU A 139 11.49 7.43 0.64
CA LEU A 139 12.39 7.75 -0.47
C LEU A 139 11.77 8.75 -1.45
N ILE A 140 10.46 8.67 -1.66
CA ILE A 140 9.72 9.61 -2.49
C ILE A 140 9.69 11.01 -1.89
N LYS A 141 9.37 11.11 -0.60
CA LYS A 141 9.32 12.38 0.15
C LYS A 141 10.67 13.12 0.18
N ARG A 142 11.79 12.38 0.13
CA ARG A 142 13.15 12.95 0.23
C ARG A 142 13.81 13.24 -1.12
N ASP A 143 13.09 13.07 -2.23
CA ASP A 143 13.63 13.20 -3.61
C ASP A 143 14.93 12.41 -3.87
N LYS A 144 15.20 11.38 -3.06
CA LYS A 144 16.38 10.50 -3.16
C LYS A 144 16.12 9.23 -3.98
N ASP A 145 15.02 9.19 -4.70
CA ASP A 145 14.68 8.01 -5.49
C ASP A 145 15.51 7.96 -6.77
N ARG A 146 15.96 6.75 -7.17
CA ARG A 146 16.73 6.53 -8.41
C ARG A 146 16.01 7.08 -9.65
N PHE A 147 14.70 7.22 -9.59
CA PHE A 147 13.88 7.80 -10.67
C PHE A 147 14.07 9.31 -10.84
N TYR A 148 14.35 10.05 -9.76
CA TYR A 148 14.62 11.50 -9.82
C TYR A 148 15.91 11.78 -10.60
N GLY A 149 16.95 10.96 -10.38
CA GLY A 149 18.22 11.06 -11.11
C GLY A 149 18.05 10.83 -12.61
N ARG A 150 17.19 9.89 -13.04
CA ARG A 150 16.88 9.69 -14.47
C ARG A 150 16.08 10.84 -15.06
N LEU A 151 15.18 11.45 -14.29
CA LEU A 151 14.38 12.60 -14.71
C LEU A 151 15.27 13.84 -14.91
N MET A 152 16.21 14.08 -14.00
CA MET A 152 17.20 15.15 -14.12
C MET A 152 18.13 14.93 -15.31
N ALA A 153 18.65 13.71 -15.51
CA ALA A 153 19.45 13.37 -16.68
C ALA A 153 18.69 13.58 -18.00
N TYR A 154 17.39 13.25 -18.04
CA TYR A 154 16.54 13.54 -19.20
C TYR A 154 16.32 15.04 -19.42
N GLN A 155 16.12 15.83 -18.35
CA GLN A 155 15.97 17.28 -18.44
C GLN A 155 17.25 17.97 -18.91
N GLU A 156 18.43 17.48 -18.50
CA GLU A 156 19.73 17.97 -18.99
C GLU A 156 19.94 17.68 -20.47
N THR A 157 19.53 16.48 -20.95
CA THR A 157 19.62 16.16 -22.39
C THR A 157 18.64 16.94 -23.28
N LEU A 158 17.56 17.48 -22.71
CA LEU A 158 16.58 18.31 -23.45
C LEU A 158 16.97 19.79 -23.52
N HIS A 159 17.93 20.25 -22.72
CA HIS A 159 18.44 21.62 -22.71
C HIS A 159 19.78 21.80 -23.44
N LYS A 160 20.38 20.72 -23.94
CA LYS A 160 21.49 20.76 -24.91
C LYS A 160 20.94 20.73 -26.34
#